data_AF-A0A955N0A1-F1
#
_entry.id   AF-A0A955N0A1-F1
#
_cell.length_a   1.000
_cell.length_b   1.000
_cell.length_c   1.000
_cell.angle_alpha   90.00
_cell.angle_beta   90.00
_cell.angle_gamma   90.00
#
_symmetry.space_group_name_H-M   'P 1'
#
loop_
_entity.id
_entity.type
_entity.pdbx_description
1 polymer ?
#
loop_
_entity_poly.entity_id
_entity_poly.type
_entity_poly.pdbx_seq_one_letter_code
_entity_poly.pdbx_strand_id
1 'polypeptide(L)' 'SFHHGLTIHGSFENNSPRPRRAAVVNAFLDGTKSDQDEPMLAGTEPIPVGSPMGGTFYPMLKETAY' A
#
# COMPACT_ATOMS: atom_id res chain seq x y z
N SER A 1 -7.97 8.76 -8.47
CA SER A 1 -7.94 9.86 -7.49
C SER A 1 -6.73 9.66 -6.60
N PHE A 2 -6.25 10.72 -5.96
CA PHE A 2 -5.31 10.61 -4.85
C PHE A 2 -6.05 11.05 -3.59
N HIS A 3 -5.92 10.29 -2.52
CA HIS A 3 -6.46 10.65 -1.21
C HIS A 3 -5.41 10.36 -0.16
N HIS A 4 -5.42 11.14 0.92
CA HIS A 4 -4.52 10.94 2.03
C HIS A 4 -4.97 9.71 2.85
N GLY A 5 -4.03 9.02 3.53
CA GLY A 5 -4.34 7.82 4.31
C GLY A 5 -5.35 8.03 5.45
N LEU A 6 -5.55 9.29 5.87
CA LEU A 6 -6.55 9.68 6.88
C LEU A 6 -7.85 10.25 6.29
N THR A 7 -8.00 10.29 4.97
CA THR A 7 -9.24 10.75 4.34
C THR A 7 -10.31 9.69 4.51
N ILE A 8 -11.42 10.02 5.19
CA ILE A 8 -12.61 9.16 5.21
C ILE A 8 -13.19 9.09 3.80
N HIS A 9 -13.39 7.87 3.30
CA HIS A 9 -13.97 7.65 1.98
C HIS A 9 -14.66 6.29 1.90
N GLY A 10 -15.48 6.13 0.86
CA GLY A 10 -16.21 4.90 0.58
C GLY A 10 -16.65 4.85 -0.88
N SER A 11 -17.34 3.78 -1.25
CA SER A 11 -17.87 3.62 -2.60
C SER A 11 -19.32 3.21 -2.56
N PHE A 12 -20.15 3.81 -3.41
CA PHE A 12 -21.54 3.38 -3.58
C PHE A 12 -21.63 2.02 -4.29
N GLU A 13 -22.78 1.35 -4.09
CA GLU A 13 -23.16 0.12 -4.77
C GLU A 13 -23.18 0.31 -6.30
N ASN A 14 -22.78 -0.74 -7.03
CA ASN A 14 -22.83 -0.75 -8.49
C ASN A 14 -24.20 -1.28 -8.97
N ASN A 15 -25.11 -0.37 -9.31
CA ASN A 15 -26.45 -0.69 -9.85
C ASN A 15 -26.50 -0.89 -11.38
N SER A 16 -25.34 -0.94 -12.05
CA SER A 16 -25.29 -1.11 -13.51
C SER A 16 -25.13 -2.58 -13.91
N PRO A 17 -25.52 -2.99 -15.13
CA PRO A 17 -25.33 -4.37 -15.60
C PRO A 17 -23.88 -4.70 -15.97
N ARG A 18 -22.91 -3.79 -15.73
CA ARG A 18 -21.50 -3.96 -16.08
C ARG A 18 -20.62 -3.94 -14.83
N PRO A 19 -19.51 -4.69 -14.80
CA PRO A 19 -18.61 -4.69 -13.67
C PRO A 19 -17.88 -3.33 -13.51
N ARG A 20 -17.77 -2.84 -12.27
CA ARG A 20 -16.87 -1.73 -11.91
C ARG A 20 -15.48 -2.29 -11.62
N ARG A 21 -14.50 -1.99 -12.48
CA ARG A 21 -13.09 -2.41 -12.32
C ARG A 21 -12.24 -1.20 -11.95
N ALA A 22 -11.36 -1.36 -10.97
CA ALA A 22 -10.41 -0.34 -10.53
C ALA A 22 -9.14 -1.00 -9.99
N ALA A 23 -8.04 -0.24 -9.94
CA ALA A 23 -6.82 -0.61 -9.25
C ALA A 23 -6.60 0.36 -8.09
N VAL A 24 -6.08 -0.16 -6.98
CA VAL A 24 -5.67 0.61 -5.81
C VAL A 24 -4.19 0.37 -5.59
N VAL A 25 -3.43 1.45 -5.44
CA VAL A 25 -2.01 1.42 -5.12
C VAL A 25 -1.80 2.30 -3.90
N ASN A 26 -1.25 1.73 -2.83
CA ASN A 26 -0.83 2.46 -1.66
C ASN A 26 0.65 2.80 -1.78
N ALA A 27 1.00 4.05 -1.50
CA ALA A 27 2.38 4.51 -1.40
C ALA A 27 2.61 5.07 0.01
N PHE A 28 3.81 4.86 0.53
CA PHE A 28 4.25 5.38 1.82
C PHE A 28 5.64 6.00 1.66
N LEU A 29 6.05 6.79 2.65
CA LEU A 29 7.33 7.51 2.62
C LEU A 29 8.50 6.54 2.82
N ASP A 30 9.61 6.79 2.12
CA ASP A 30 10.87 6.10 2.39
C ASP A 30 11.24 6.20 3.88
N GLY A 31 11.71 5.09 4.46
CA GLY A 31 11.99 4.96 5.89
C GLY A 31 10.77 4.71 6.79
N THR A 32 9.55 4.57 6.24
CA THR A 32 8.40 4.03 7.01
C THR A 32 8.78 2.70 7.64
N LYS A 33 8.41 2.48 8.90
CA LYS A 33 8.77 1.27 9.66
C LYS A 33 7.58 0.34 9.82
N SER A 34 7.85 -0.95 9.90
CA SER A 34 6.86 -1.96 10.26
C SER A 34 6.33 -1.72 11.69
N ASP A 35 5.03 -1.89 11.87
CA ASP A 35 4.33 -1.80 13.15
C ASP A 35 3.83 -3.16 13.68
N GLN A 36 4.03 -4.25 12.92
CA GLN A 36 3.79 -5.62 13.38
C GLN A 36 4.86 -6.61 12.89
N ASP A 37 5.03 -7.71 13.64
CA ASP A 37 5.91 -8.84 13.27
C ASP A 37 5.19 -9.89 12.41
N GLU A 38 4.18 -9.46 11.65
CA GLU A 38 3.38 -10.31 10.76
C GLU A 38 3.53 -9.85 9.30
N PRO A 39 3.30 -10.73 8.31
CA PRO A 39 3.29 -10.34 6.89
C PRO A 39 2.24 -9.26 6.57
N MET A 40 2.64 -8.16 5.92
CA MET A 40 1.67 -7.13 5.50
C MET A 40 0.82 -7.57 4.30
N LEU A 41 1.37 -8.46 3.47
CA LEU A 41 0.67 -9.05 2.32
C LEU A 41 0.62 -10.57 2.50
N ALA A 42 -0.52 -11.15 2.15
CA ALA A 42 -0.70 -12.60 2.21
C ALA A 42 0.36 -13.29 1.33
N GLY A 43 1.11 -14.22 1.93
CA GLY A 43 2.16 -14.97 1.24
C GLY A 43 3.53 -14.28 1.16
N THR A 44 3.75 -13.17 1.89
CA THR A 44 5.08 -12.57 2.04
C THR A 44 5.71 -12.92 3.39
N GLU A 45 7.02 -12.72 3.52
CA GLU A 45 7.70 -12.78 4.81
C GLU A 45 7.35 -11.56 5.69
N PRO A 46 7.38 -11.70 7.02
CA PRO A 46 7.22 -10.57 7.94
C PRO A 46 8.42 -9.62 7.89
N ILE A 47 8.17 -8.33 8.17
CA ILE A 47 9.21 -7.33 8.39
C ILE A 47 9.21 -6.99 9.88
N PRO A 48 10.32 -7.19 10.61
CA PRO A 48 10.32 -6.99 12.06
C PRO A 48 9.89 -5.58 12.46
N VAL A 49 9.15 -5.47 13.57
CA VAL A 49 8.69 -4.19 14.13
C VAL A 49 9.86 -3.22 14.27
N GLY A 50 9.64 -1.98 13.84
CA GLY A 50 10.65 -0.91 13.89
C GLY A 50 11.68 -0.97 12.77
N SER A 51 11.71 -2.03 11.96
CA SER A 51 12.56 -2.10 10.76
C SER A 51 11.95 -1.31 9.61
N PRO A 52 12.76 -0.63 8.77
CA PRO A 52 12.26 0.03 7.57
C PRO A 52 11.57 -0.95 6.62
N MET A 53 10.44 -0.53 6.06
CA MET A 53 9.72 -1.24 5.02
C MET A 53 10.55 -1.28 3.74
N GLY A 54 10.66 -2.46 3.10
CA GLY A 54 11.46 -2.63 1.89
C GLY A 54 11.45 -4.07 1.36
N GLY A 55 12.21 -4.30 0.29
CA GLY A 55 12.30 -5.61 -0.37
C GLY A 55 11.40 -5.74 -1.60
N THR A 56 11.28 -6.95 -2.13
CA THR A 56 10.64 -7.24 -3.43
C THR A 56 9.20 -6.73 -3.53
N PHE A 57 8.46 -6.74 -2.42
CA PHE A 57 7.05 -6.35 -2.37
C PHE A 57 6.81 -4.88 -1.97
N TYR A 58 7.87 -4.16 -1.61
CA TYR A 58 7.82 -2.76 -1.19
C TYR A 58 8.92 -1.94 -1.88
N PRO A 59 8.92 -1.86 -3.22
CA PRO A 59 10.00 -1.25 -3.98
C PRO A 59 9.96 0.28 -3.89
N MET A 60 11.12 0.91 -4.10
CA MET A 60 11.21 2.35 -4.35
C MET A 60 10.50 2.71 -5.65
N LEU A 61 9.65 3.74 -5.62
CA LEU A 61 8.91 4.18 -6.81
C LEU A 61 9.78 4.93 -7.82
N LYS A 62 10.90 5.49 -7.38
CA LYS A 62 11.84 6.24 -8.21
C LYS A 62 13.26 6.12 -7.63
N GLU A 63 14.24 5.99 -8.50
CA GLU A 63 15.66 6.10 -8.14
C GLU A 63 16.04 7.56 -7.93
N THR A 64 16.76 7.84 -6.84
CA THR A 64 17.37 9.15 -6.62
C THR A 64 18.66 9.20 -7.43
N ALA A 65 18.61 9.79 -8.63
CA ALA A 65 19.81 10.16 -9.36
C ALA A 65 20.47 11.34 -8.64
N TYR A 66 21.67 11.12 -8.11
CA TYR A 66 22.58 12.19 -7.67
C TYR A 66 23.49 12.58 -8.83
#